data_AF-A0A1I2U5M7-F1
#
_entry.id   AF-A0A1I2U5M7-F1
#
_cell.length_a   1.000
_cell.length_b   1.000
_cell.length_c   1.000
_cell.angle_alpha   90.00
_cell.angle_beta   90.00
_cell.angle_gamma   90.00
#
_symmetry.space_group_name_H-M   'P 1'
#
loop_
_entity.id
_entity.type
_entity.pdbx_description
1 polymer ?
#
loop_
_entity_poly.entity_id
_entity_poly.type
_entity_poly.pdbx_seq_one_letter_code
_entity_poly.pdbx_strand_id
1 'polypeptide(L)'
;MELAKHLPVTVVAKLVGVRDNHLWRFIKRYVDAARELENYSEVDSIGMDETSKKGNNYVTVMVDLAGRKVIFTTEGKDHTTVDKFVEDFKQHNGDPAKVKLVTCDMSLGFRKGVRDNFPNSNTIIDKFHVIKHANDAVDTFRKQECKTNELLKGNKYLWLKNDVNLTDEQAAWKCELMKASKHLKTGRAYSMRVTLQDIYEQCLSRKEAEPKLKKLCSWLIRSRYGKKYTRFGSNLLTDLL
;
A
#
# COMPACT_ATOMS: atom_id res chain seq x y z
N MET A 1 1.68 22.50 21.67
CA MET A 1 1.78 21.24 20.90
C MET A 1 0.42 20.74 20.46
N GLU A 2 -0.61 20.75 21.31
CA GLU A 2 -1.92 20.15 20.98
C GLU A 2 -2.57 20.68 19.70
N LEU A 3 -2.57 22.00 19.48
CA LEU A 3 -3.13 22.58 18.26
C LEU A 3 -2.40 22.13 16.98
N ALA A 4 -1.09 21.90 17.05
CA ALA A 4 -0.29 21.47 15.89
C ALA A 4 -0.50 19.98 15.53
N LYS A 5 -1.16 19.19 16.40
CA LYS A 5 -1.56 17.81 16.09
C LYS A 5 -2.76 17.74 15.15
N HIS A 6 -3.62 18.77 15.18
CA HIS A 6 -4.90 18.77 14.47
C HIS A 6 -5.00 19.84 13.39
N LEU A 7 -4.15 20.86 13.44
CA LEU A 7 -4.16 21.98 12.50
C LEU A 7 -2.81 22.12 11.80
N PRO A 8 -2.81 22.53 10.51
CA PRO A 8 -1.58 22.91 9.83
C PRO A 8 -0.82 23.99 10.60
N VAL A 9 0.51 23.89 10.66
CA VAL A 9 1.37 24.85 11.38
C VAL A 9 1.12 26.29 10.92
N THR A 10 0.80 26.49 9.65
CA THR A 10 0.46 27.81 9.08
C THR A 10 -0.84 28.39 9.64
N VAL A 11 -1.82 27.54 10.00
CA VAL A 11 -3.06 27.98 10.65
C VAL A 11 -2.79 28.34 12.11
N VAL A 12 -2.02 27.50 12.81
CA VAL A 12 -1.62 27.78 14.20
C VAL A 12 -0.79 29.06 14.30
N ALA A 13 0.13 29.29 13.35
CA ALA A 13 0.92 30.51 13.23
C ALA A 13 0.03 31.76 13.18
N LYS A 14 -1.02 31.73 12.35
CA LYS A 14 -1.99 32.83 12.23
C LYS A 14 -2.80 33.02 13.51
N LEU A 15 -3.27 31.94 14.14
CA LEU A 15 -4.06 32.00 15.37
C LEU A 15 -3.28 32.60 16.54
N VAL A 16 -1.98 32.29 16.64
CA VAL A 16 -1.12 32.71 17.74
C VAL A 16 -0.35 34.01 17.41
N GLY A 17 -0.46 34.53 16.18
CA GLY A 17 0.19 35.78 15.76
C GLY A 17 1.71 35.68 15.61
N VAL A 18 2.24 34.50 15.26
CA VAL A 18 3.68 34.23 15.11
C VAL A 18 4.02 33.77 13.68
N ARG A 19 5.28 33.94 13.27
CA ARG A 19 5.77 33.34 12.02
C ARG A 19 5.85 31.82 12.17
N ASP A 20 5.45 31.10 11.12
CA ASP A 20 5.49 29.63 11.06
C ASP A 20 6.87 29.04 11.32
N ASN A 21 7.94 29.69 10.86
CA ASN A 21 9.33 29.28 11.11
C ASN A 21 9.66 29.15 12.60
N HIS A 22 9.08 30.01 13.45
CA HIS A 22 9.29 29.92 14.91
C HIS A 22 8.56 28.71 15.49
N LEU A 23 7.34 28.43 15.04
CA LEU A 23 6.61 27.23 15.45
C LEU A 23 7.30 25.95 14.99
N TRP A 24 7.84 25.92 13.78
CA TRP A 24 8.61 24.76 13.30
C TRP A 24 9.86 24.50 14.13
N ARG A 25 10.62 25.54 14.50
CA ARG A 25 11.79 25.39 15.41
C ARG A 25 11.37 24.86 16.77
N PHE A 26 10.26 25.37 17.31
CA PHE A 26 9.71 24.91 18.57
C PHE A 26 9.27 23.45 18.50
N ILE A 27 8.45 23.07 17.51
CA ILE A 27 8.00 21.68 17.30
C ILE A 27 9.20 20.75 17.15
N LYS A 28 10.18 21.13 16.31
CA LYS A 28 11.39 20.33 16.08
C LYS A 28 12.13 20.04 17.38
N ARG A 29 12.34 21.04 18.24
CA ARG A 29 12.98 20.83 19.55
C ARG A 29 12.28 19.77 20.41
N TYR A 30 10.95 19.77 20.45
CA TYR A 30 10.21 18.77 21.23
C TYR A 30 10.23 17.39 20.57
N VAL A 31 10.18 17.34 19.25
CA VAL A 31 10.29 16.07 18.51
C VAL A 31 11.68 15.47 18.72
N ASP A 32 12.74 16.27 18.59
CA ASP A 32 14.13 15.82 18.79
C ASP A 32 14.32 15.28 20.22
N ALA A 33 13.87 16.03 21.24
CA ALA A 33 13.93 15.58 22.64
C ALA A 33 13.09 14.31 22.90
N ALA A 34 11.95 14.14 22.22
CA ALA A 34 11.16 12.92 22.34
C ALA A 34 11.84 11.73 21.64
N ARG A 35 12.49 11.95 20.48
CA ARG A 35 13.25 10.90 19.78
C ARG A 35 14.43 10.40 20.60
N GLU A 36 15.14 11.29 21.32
CA GLU A 36 16.23 10.88 22.22
C GLU A 36 15.81 9.88 23.31
N LEU A 37 14.51 9.85 23.66
CA LEU A 37 13.94 8.93 24.64
C LEU A 37 13.39 7.64 24.01
N GLU A 38 13.35 7.53 22.69
CA GLU A 38 12.85 6.35 22.01
C GLU A 38 13.79 5.16 22.18
N ASN A 39 13.18 3.98 22.31
CA ASN A 39 13.89 2.72 22.38
C ASN A 39 13.16 1.70 21.50
N TYR A 40 13.91 1.09 20.59
CA TYR A 40 13.41 0.15 19.59
C TYR A 40 13.84 -1.31 19.87
N SER A 41 14.32 -1.63 21.07
CA SER A 41 14.77 -2.99 21.45
C SER A 41 13.71 -4.07 21.27
N GLU A 42 12.43 -3.69 21.39
CA GLU A 42 11.26 -4.58 21.30
C GLU A 42 10.59 -4.57 19.91
N VAL A 43 11.10 -3.76 18.97
CA VAL A 43 10.52 -3.68 17.63
C VAL A 43 10.92 -4.93 16.83
N ASP A 44 9.93 -5.75 16.50
CA ASP A 44 10.11 -6.99 15.73
C ASP A 44 9.39 -7.00 14.38
N SER A 45 8.58 -5.97 14.10
CA SER A 45 7.71 -5.88 12.93
C SER A 45 7.64 -4.46 12.38
N ILE A 46 8.04 -4.28 11.13
CA ILE A 46 8.28 -2.97 10.53
C ILE A 46 7.46 -2.80 9.26
N GLY A 47 6.80 -1.65 9.12
CA GLY A 47 6.14 -1.21 7.89
C GLY A 47 6.91 -0.11 7.21
N MET A 48 7.01 -0.18 5.88
CA MET A 48 7.69 0.79 5.04
C MET A 48 6.71 1.30 3.98
N ASP A 49 6.49 2.61 3.91
CA ASP A 49 5.65 3.21 2.87
C ASP A 49 6.29 4.46 2.26
N GLU A 50 6.02 4.70 0.98
CA GLU A 50 6.50 5.87 0.23
C GLU A 50 5.34 6.84 0.01
N THR A 51 5.56 8.10 0.38
CA THR A 51 4.68 9.19 -0.05
C THR A 51 5.41 10.14 -0.96
N SER A 52 4.71 10.62 -2.00
CA SER A 52 5.26 11.57 -2.96
C SER A 52 4.58 12.92 -2.81
N LYS A 53 5.39 13.98 -2.84
CA LYS A 53 4.94 15.37 -2.95
C LYS A 53 5.20 15.86 -4.37
N LYS A 54 4.49 16.94 -4.74
CA LYS A 54 4.64 17.62 -6.03
C LYS A 54 6.13 17.87 -6.34
N GLY A 55 6.56 17.51 -7.55
CA GLY A 55 7.95 17.70 -8.00
C GLY A 55 8.88 16.50 -7.85
N ASN A 56 8.37 15.28 -7.69
CA ASN A 56 9.16 14.05 -7.48
C ASN A 56 9.94 14.03 -6.16
N ASN A 57 9.44 14.70 -5.13
CA ASN A 57 10.01 14.65 -3.79
C ASN A 57 9.36 13.49 -3.03
N TYR A 58 10.14 12.46 -2.74
CA TYR A 58 9.67 11.27 -2.03
C TYR A 58 10.09 11.32 -0.58
N VAL A 59 9.22 10.85 0.30
CA VAL A 59 9.48 10.64 1.71
C VAL A 59 9.13 9.19 2.02
N THR A 60 10.10 8.47 2.56
CA THR A 60 9.91 7.12 3.10
C THR A 60 9.59 7.22 4.58
N VAL A 61 8.54 6.53 5.00
CA VAL A 61 8.10 6.45 6.40
C VAL A 61 8.26 5.01 6.87
N MET A 62 8.92 4.83 8.02
CA MET A 62 9.02 3.55 8.71
C MET A 62 8.16 3.55 9.96
N VAL A 63 7.41 2.48 10.15
CA VAL A 63 6.39 2.33 11.19
C VAL A 63 6.65 1.04 11.96
N ASP A 64 6.58 1.09 13.28
CA ASP A 64 6.44 -0.10 14.12
C ASP A 64 5.00 -0.61 14.02
N LEU A 65 4.81 -1.79 13.44
CA LEU A 65 3.49 -2.37 13.19
C LEU A 65 2.78 -2.78 14.49
N ALA A 66 3.55 -3.27 15.48
CA ALA A 66 3.01 -3.68 16.77
C ALA A 66 2.64 -2.47 17.62
N GLY A 67 3.56 -1.50 17.73
CA GLY A 67 3.37 -0.27 18.49
C GLY A 67 2.50 0.78 17.79
N ARG A 68 2.18 0.59 16.50
CA ARG A 68 1.37 1.51 15.67
C ARG A 68 1.89 2.95 15.68
N LYS A 69 3.22 3.11 15.62
CA LYS A 69 3.88 4.42 15.67
C LYS A 69 4.90 4.58 14.55
N VAL A 70 5.03 5.81 14.06
CA VAL A 70 6.13 6.17 13.15
C VAL A 70 7.43 6.18 13.96
N ILE A 71 8.40 5.40 13.51
CA ILE A 71 9.72 5.28 14.18
C ILE A 71 10.81 6.00 13.40
N PHE A 72 10.65 6.17 12.09
CA PHE A 72 11.62 6.89 11.26
C PHE A 72 10.97 7.52 10.03
N THR A 73 11.55 8.61 9.55
CA THR A 73 11.13 9.27 8.31
C THR A 73 12.34 9.87 7.63
N THR A 74 12.49 9.65 6.32
CA THR A 74 13.62 10.17 5.55
C THR A 74 13.23 10.54 4.14
N GLU A 75 13.95 11.47 3.53
CA GLU A 75 13.78 11.82 2.13
C GLU A 75 14.39 10.74 1.21
N GLY A 76 13.72 10.46 0.11
CA GLY A 76 14.11 9.44 -0.87
C GLY A 76 13.08 8.31 -0.98
N LYS A 77 13.44 7.29 -1.77
CA LYS A 77 12.62 6.09 -2.03
C LYS A 77 13.43 4.87 -2.47
N ASP A 78 14.74 4.91 -2.29
CA ASP A 78 15.63 3.85 -2.73
C ASP A 78 16.18 3.06 -1.53
N HIS A 79 16.99 2.04 -1.83
CA HIS A 79 17.63 1.20 -0.82
C HIS A 79 18.41 2.00 0.23
N THR A 80 18.96 3.18 -0.11
CA THR A 80 19.72 4.00 0.85
C THR A 80 18.83 4.51 2.00
N THR A 81 17.52 4.63 1.77
CA THR A 81 16.57 4.99 2.84
C THR A 81 16.44 3.88 3.89
N VAL A 82 16.60 2.61 3.48
CA VAL A 82 16.62 1.46 4.40
C VAL A 82 17.92 1.45 5.19
N ASP A 83 19.06 1.72 4.55
CA ASP A 83 20.36 1.78 5.24
C ASP A 83 20.39 2.88 6.31
N LYS A 84 19.90 4.09 5.97
CA LYS A 84 19.74 5.20 6.93
C LYS A 84 18.84 4.83 8.10
N PHE A 85 17.72 4.14 7.81
CA PHE A 85 16.83 3.67 8.85
C PHE A 85 17.51 2.65 9.77
N VAL A 86 18.26 1.70 9.21
CA VAL A 86 18.94 0.67 10.00
C VAL A 86 20.01 1.26 10.91
N GLU A 87 20.72 2.29 10.46
CA GLU A 87 21.65 3.06 11.28
C GLU A 87 20.92 3.72 12.47
N ASP A 88 19.85 4.48 12.21
CA ASP A 88 19.03 5.12 13.26
C ASP A 88 18.39 4.08 14.18
N PHE A 89 17.93 2.96 13.64
CA PHE A 89 17.31 1.87 14.39
C PHE A 89 18.27 1.28 15.43
N LYS A 90 19.53 1.04 15.03
CA LYS A 90 20.59 0.56 15.93
C LYS A 90 20.97 1.60 16.98
N GLN A 91 21.01 2.89 16.61
CA GLN A 91 21.27 3.98 17.56
C GLN A 91 20.22 4.04 18.68
N HIS A 92 18.98 3.65 18.39
CA HIS A 92 17.89 3.55 19.38
C HIS A 92 17.73 2.13 19.95
N ASN A 93 18.81 1.33 20.01
CA ASN A 93 18.85 -0.03 20.56
C ASN A 93 18.03 -1.10 19.81
N GLY A 94 17.58 -0.80 18.60
CA GLY A 94 16.96 -1.79 17.72
C GLY A 94 17.96 -2.78 17.15
N ASP A 95 17.54 -4.04 17.01
CA ASP A 95 18.36 -5.11 16.42
C ASP A 95 17.70 -5.62 15.12
N PRO A 96 18.29 -5.35 13.94
CA PRO A 96 17.74 -5.84 12.67
C PRO A 96 17.60 -7.36 12.59
N ALA A 97 18.38 -8.13 13.35
CA ALA A 97 18.28 -9.59 13.40
C ALA A 97 17.05 -10.09 14.18
N LYS A 98 16.47 -9.26 15.06
CA LYS A 98 15.23 -9.56 15.79
C LYS A 98 13.96 -9.27 14.99
N VAL A 99 14.07 -8.48 13.92
CA VAL A 99 12.92 -8.15 13.05
C VAL A 99 12.49 -9.39 12.29
N LYS A 100 11.29 -9.87 12.57
CA LYS A 100 10.69 -11.09 11.99
C LYS A 100 9.81 -10.77 10.79
N LEU A 101 9.31 -9.55 10.70
CA LEU A 101 8.35 -9.14 9.69
C LEU A 101 8.70 -7.76 9.15
N VAL A 102 8.75 -7.64 7.83
CA VAL A 102 8.78 -6.35 7.13
C VAL A 102 7.62 -6.31 6.14
N THR A 103 6.73 -5.33 6.26
CA THR A 103 5.73 -5.02 5.24
C THR A 103 6.16 -3.83 4.41
N CYS A 104 6.11 -3.93 3.09
CA CYS A 104 6.44 -2.81 2.20
C CYS A 104 5.61 -2.83 0.93
N ASP A 105 5.64 -1.73 0.17
CA ASP A 105 5.14 -1.73 -1.21
C ASP A 105 5.99 -2.67 -2.10
N MET A 106 5.48 -3.02 -3.28
CA MET A 106 6.14 -3.86 -4.29
C MET A 106 7.31 -3.18 -5.02
N SER A 107 7.80 -2.06 -4.48
CA SER A 107 8.97 -1.33 -4.98
C SER A 107 10.23 -2.21 -4.91
N LEU A 108 10.94 -2.37 -6.04
CA LEU A 108 12.20 -3.13 -6.10
C LEU A 108 13.30 -2.51 -5.20
N GLY A 109 13.21 -1.21 -4.92
CA GLY A 109 14.19 -0.48 -4.13
C GLY A 109 14.27 -0.99 -2.68
N PHE A 110 13.11 -1.20 -2.05
CA PHE A 110 13.06 -1.72 -0.68
C PHE A 110 13.48 -3.18 -0.58
N ARG A 111 13.09 -4.02 -1.54
CA ARG A 111 13.41 -5.46 -1.47
C ARG A 111 14.89 -5.75 -1.29
N LYS A 112 15.74 -5.00 -2.01
CA LYS A 112 17.19 -5.12 -1.86
C LYS A 112 17.60 -4.68 -0.44
N GLY A 113 17.21 -3.48 -0.03
CA GLY A 113 17.57 -2.95 1.28
C GLY A 113 17.09 -3.82 2.44
N VAL A 114 15.88 -4.39 2.34
CA VAL A 114 15.31 -5.27 3.35
C VAL A 114 16.09 -6.57 3.46
N ARG A 115 16.38 -7.23 2.32
CA ARG A 115 17.16 -8.46 2.31
C ARG A 115 18.57 -8.25 2.86
N ASP A 116 19.20 -7.14 2.52
CA ASP A 116 20.58 -6.87 2.88
C ASP A 116 20.72 -6.47 4.38
N ASN A 117 19.67 -5.89 4.99
CA ASN A 117 19.72 -5.40 6.38
C ASN A 117 18.91 -6.22 7.41
N PHE A 118 17.87 -6.95 7.01
CA PHE A 118 16.96 -7.69 7.90
C PHE A 118 16.95 -9.19 7.53
N PRO A 119 18.05 -9.93 7.83
CA PRO A 119 18.28 -11.27 7.30
C PRO A 119 17.28 -12.33 7.78
N ASN A 120 16.66 -12.14 8.95
CA ASN A 120 15.71 -13.08 9.54
C ASN A 120 14.24 -12.68 9.29
N SER A 121 14.00 -11.62 8.52
CA SER A 121 12.66 -11.10 8.32
C SER A 121 11.94 -11.79 7.16
N ASN A 122 10.65 -12.06 7.36
CA ASN A 122 9.74 -12.35 6.26
C ASN A 122 9.27 -11.03 5.66
N THR A 123 9.50 -10.83 4.37
CA THR A 123 8.96 -9.67 3.64
C THR A 123 7.55 -9.99 3.16
N ILE A 124 6.57 -9.18 3.55
CA ILE A 124 5.18 -9.29 3.12
C ILE A 124 4.81 -8.05 2.29
N ILE A 125 4.07 -8.24 1.20
CA ILE A 125 3.51 -7.11 0.46
C ILE A 125 2.27 -6.59 1.21
N ASP A 126 2.19 -5.28 1.41
CA ASP A 126 1.02 -4.63 1.98
C ASP A 126 -0.25 -4.90 1.16
N LYS A 127 -1.28 -5.46 1.81
CA LYS A 127 -2.63 -5.71 1.26
C LYS A 127 -3.20 -4.49 0.54
N PHE A 128 -3.03 -3.28 1.09
CA PHE A 128 -3.57 -2.06 0.49
C PHE A 128 -3.04 -1.87 -0.93
N HIS A 129 -1.72 -2.00 -1.11
CA HIS A 129 -1.08 -1.86 -2.42
C HIS A 129 -1.53 -2.98 -3.36
N VAL A 130 -1.64 -4.23 -2.88
CA VAL A 130 -2.15 -5.34 -3.72
C VAL A 130 -3.56 -5.05 -4.25
N ILE A 131 -4.49 -4.63 -3.38
CA ILE A 131 -5.86 -4.30 -3.77
C ILE A 131 -5.94 -3.06 -4.66
N LYS A 132 -5.11 -2.04 -4.39
CA LYS A 132 -4.98 -0.85 -5.25
C LYS A 132 -4.56 -1.23 -6.66
N HIS A 133 -3.55 -2.09 -6.82
CA HIS A 133 -3.12 -2.58 -8.12
C HIS A 133 -4.19 -3.38 -8.85
N ALA A 134 -4.97 -4.19 -8.13
CA ALA A 134 -6.11 -4.90 -8.71
C ALA A 134 -7.21 -3.92 -9.18
N ASN A 135 -7.49 -2.87 -8.42
CA ASN A 135 -8.42 -1.80 -8.84
C ASN A 135 -7.94 -1.04 -10.08
N ASP A 136 -6.66 -0.66 -10.11
CA ASP A 136 -6.05 0.02 -11.26
C ASP A 136 -6.08 -0.86 -12.51
N ALA A 137 -5.96 -2.19 -12.36
CA ALA A 137 -6.14 -3.14 -13.44
C ALA A 137 -7.56 -3.09 -14.02
N VAL A 138 -8.58 -3.12 -13.16
CA VAL A 138 -9.98 -3.02 -13.57
C VAL A 138 -10.25 -1.72 -14.33
N ASP A 139 -9.83 -0.56 -13.80
CA ASP A 139 -10.03 0.73 -14.50
C ASP A 139 -9.23 0.80 -15.81
N THR A 140 -8.07 0.14 -15.90
CA THR A 140 -7.30 0.08 -17.16
C THR A 140 -8.06 -0.70 -18.23
N PHE A 141 -8.59 -1.89 -17.92
CA PHE A 141 -9.39 -2.65 -18.90
C PHE A 141 -10.66 -1.91 -19.27
N ARG A 142 -11.32 -1.29 -18.28
CA ARG A 142 -12.49 -0.44 -18.53
C ARG A 142 -12.17 0.68 -19.50
N LYS A 143 -11.07 1.43 -19.29
CA LYS A 143 -10.65 2.50 -20.21
C LYS A 143 -10.34 1.99 -21.61
N GLN A 144 -9.75 0.80 -21.74
CA GLN A 144 -9.45 0.19 -23.03
C GLN A 144 -10.73 -0.20 -23.78
N GLU A 145 -11.65 -0.90 -23.11
CA GLU A 145 -12.90 -1.36 -23.73
C GLU A 145 -13.90 -0.21 -23.95
N CYS A 146 -13.88 0.82 -23.11
CA CYS A 146 -14.72 2.01 -23.24
C CYS A 146 -14.49 2.77 -24.56
N LYS A 147 -13.34 2.57 -25.23
CA LYS A 147 -13.07 3.15 -26.56
C LYS A 147 -13.97 2.57 -27.64
N THR A 148 -14.39 1.32 -27.50
CA THR A 148 -15.18 0.57 -28.49
C THR A 148 -16.54 0.11 -27.96
N ASN A 149 -16.82 0.34 -26.67
CA ASN A 149 -18.06 -0.04 -26.02
C ASN A 149 -18.59 1.11 -25.17
N GLU A 150 -19.64 1.77 -25.66
CA GLU A 150 -20.26 2.92 -25.00
C GLU A 150 -20.92 2.58 -23.66
N LEU A 151 -21.30 1.31 -23.45
CA LEU A 151 -21.89 0.84 -22.21
C LEU A 151 -20.93 0.97 -21.02
N LEU A 152 -19.63 1.20 -21.25
CA LEU A 152 -18.60 1.41 -20.21
C LEU A 152 -18.26 2.89 -19.96
N LYS A 153 -18.92 3.82 -20.65
CA LYS A 153 -18.79 5.27 -20.40
C LYS A 153 -19.55 5.62 -19.12
N GLY A 154 -19.00 6.54 -18.32
CA GLY A 154 -19.65 7.05 -17.11
C GLY A 154 -19.77 6.09 -15.92
N ASN A 155 -19.51 4.79 -16.08
CA ASN A 155 -19.75 3.78 -15.04
C ASN A 155 -18.50 3.32 -14.25
N LYS A 156 -17.46 4.16 -14.18
CA LYS A 156 -16.21 3.81 -13.48
C LYS A 156 -16.44 3.26 -12.08
N TYR A 157 -17.25 3.95 -11.28
CA TYR A 157 -17.48 3.59 -9.87
C TYR A 157 -18.36 2.35 -9.69
N LEU A 158 -19.07 1.94 -10.73
CA LEU A 158 -19.85 0.70 -10.78
C LEU A 158 -18.93 -0.53 -10.68
N TRP A 159 -17.68 -0.40 -11.16
CA TRP A 159 -16.65 -1.43 -11.15
C TRP A 159 -15.65 -1.32 -9.97
N LEU A 160 -15.44 -0.11 -9.44
CA LEU A 160 -14.40 0.13 -8.42
C LEU A 160 -14.93 0.14 -6.97
N LYS A 161 -16.24 0.31 -6.76
CA LYS A 161 -16.84 0.17 -5.44
C LYS A 161 -16.95 -1.30 -5.04
N ASN A 162 -16.90 -1.55 -3.73
CA ASN A 162 -17.36 -2.81 -3.15
C ASN A 162 -18.88 -2.92 -3.34
N ASP A 163 -19.39 -4.14 -3.54
CA ASP A 163 -20.81 -4.36 -3.83
C ASP A 163 -21.72 -3.84 -2.71
N VAL A 164 -21.27 -3.92 -1.45
CA VAL A 164 -21.96 -3.34 -0.27
C VAL A 164 -22.13 -1.82 -0.32
N ASN A 165 -21.38 -1.12 -1.18
CA ASN A 165 -21.40 0.34 -1.34
C ASN A 165 -22.11 0.80 -2.63
N LEU A 166 -22.71 -0.14 -3.36
CA LEU A 166 -23.55 0.15 -4.52
C LEU A 166 -24.98 0.44 -4.05
N THR A 167 -25.65 1.37 -4.74
CA THR A 167 -27.11 1.46 -4.65
C THR A 167 -27.75 0.27 -5.36
N ASP A 168 -29.02 -0.03 -5.07
CA ASP A 168 -29.77 -1.10 -5.72
C ASP A 168 -29.79 -0.94 -7.26
N GLU A 169 -29.98 0.31 -7.74
CA GLU A 169 -29.90 0.64 -9.16
C GLU A 169 -28.52 0.35 -9.76
N GLN A 170 -27.45 0.71 -9.06
CA GLN A 170 -26.08 0.42 -9.50
C GLN A 170 -25.82 -1.09 -9.54
N ALA A 171 -26.29 -1.84 -8.55
CA ALA A 171 -26.15 -3.29 -8.50
C ALA A 171 -26.92 -3.99 -9.63
N ALA A 172 -28.16 -3.56 -9.90
CA ALA A 172 -28.96 -4.06 -11.01
C ALA A 172 -28.28 -3.79 -12.36
N TRP A 173 -27.81 -2.56 -12.57
CA TRP A 173 -27.09 -2.18 -13.79
C TRP A 173 -25.82 -3.00 -13.98
N LYS A 174 -25.06 -3.25 -12.90
CA LYS A 174 -23.86 -4.11 -12.94
C LYS A 174 -24.18 -5.51 -13.38
N CYS A 175 -25.24 -6.08 -12.81
CA CYS A 175 -25.71 -7.42 -13.10
C CYS A 175 -26.05 -7.55 -14.60
N GLU A 176 -26.77 -6.56 -15.14
CA GLU A 176 -27.10 -6.52 -16.56
C GLU A 176 -25.86 -6.38 -17.45
N LEU A 177 -24.89 -5.51 -17.10
CA LEU A 177 -23.63 -5.42 -17.86
C LEU A 177 -22.85 -6.73 -17.86
N MET A 178 -22.79 -7.42 -16.72
CA MET A 178 -22.11 -8.71 -16.57
C MET A 178 -22.80 -9.82 -17.39
N LYS A 179 -24.13 -9.79 -17.50
CA LYS A 179 -24.91 -10.74 -18.32
C LYS A 179 -24.83 -10.44 -19.82
N ALA A 180 -25.08 -9.19 -20.19
CA ALA A 180 -25.18 -8.74 -21.58
C ALA A 180 -23.85 -8.87 -22.32
N SER A 181 -22.74 -8.78 -21.58
CA SER A 181 -21.41 -8.77 -22.18
C SER A 181 -20.53 -9.86 -21.57
N LYS A 182 -20.88 -11.13 -21.84
CA LYS A 182 -20.17 -12.37 -21.41
C LYS A 182 -18.65 -12.38 -21.71
N HIS A 183 -18.17 -11.43 -22.52
CA HIS A 183 -16.78 -11.29 -22.93
C HIS A 183 -16.10 -10.00 -22.45
N LEU A 184 -16.71 -9.18 -21.59
CA LEU A 184 -16.03 -7.99 -21.05
C LEU A 184 -14.77 -8.39 -20.29
N LYS A 185 -13.65 -7.88 -20.76
CA LYS A 185 -12.38 -7.93 -20.04
C LYS A 185 -12.50 -7.23 -18.69
N THR A 186 -13.25 -6.14 -18.64
CA THR A 186 -13.57 -5.37 -17.43
C THR A 186 -14.31 -6.23 -16.41
N GLY A 187 -15.35 -6.95 -16.82
CA GLY A 187 -16.11 -7.83 -15.93
C GLY A 187 -15.26 -8.97 -15.37
N ARG A 188 -14.43 -9.59 -16.22
CA ARG A 188 -13.48 -10.63 -15.78
C ARG A 188 -12.42 -10.09 -14.82
N ALA A 189 -11.84 -8.93 -15.11
CA ALA A 189 -10.88 -8.27 -14.22
C ALA A 189 -11.52 -7.91 -12.88
N TYR A 190 -12.78 -7.44 -12.90
CA TYR A 190 -13.57 -7.19 -11.70
C TYR A 190 -13.74 -8.47 -10.87
N SER A 191 -14.15 -9.58 -11.50
CA SER A 191 -14.29 -10.86 -10.81
C SER A 191 -12.98 -11.34 -10.17
N MET A 192 -11.84 -11.16 -10.85
CA MET A 192 -10.52 -11.47 -10.29
C MET A 192 -10.19 -10.61 -9.06
N ARG A 193 -10.49 -9.30 -9.11
CA ARG A 193 -10.31 -8.39 -7.98
C ARG A 193 -11.17 -8.80 -6.78
N VAL A 194 -12.44 -9.17 -7.02
CA VAL A 194 -13.34 -9.68 -5.96
C VAL A 194 -12.79 -10.97 -5.37
N THR A 195 -12.39 -11.94 -6.21
CA THR A 195 -11.79 -13.18 -5.73
C THR A 195 -10.55 -12.94 -4.86
N LEU A 196 -9.71 -11.97 -5.23
CA LEU A 196 -8.57 -11.57 -4.42
C LEU A 196 -9.00 -11.03 -3.04
N GLN A 197 -10.02 -10.16 -3.02
CA GLN A 197 -10.57 -9.61 -1.79
C GLN A 197 -11.16 -10.71 -0.90
N ASP A 198 -11.92 -11.64 -1.49
CA ASP A 198 -12.50 -12.79 -0.77
C ASP A 198 -11.42 -13.65 -0.12
N ILE A 199 -10.28 -13.86 -0.78
CA ILE A 199 -9.14 -14.59 -0.19
C ILE A 199 -8.65 -13.88 1.07
N TYR A 200 -8.50 -12.55 1.03
CA TYR A 200 -8.08 -11.78 2.21
C TYR A 200 -9.12 -11.73 3.33
N GLU A 201 -10.41 -11.82 3.01
CA GLU A 201 -11.49 -11.73 3.99
C GLU A 201 -11.85 -13.09 4.60
N GLN A 202 -11.71 -14.18 3.85
CA GLN A 202 -12.18 -15.50 4.24
C GLN A 202 -11.08 -16.48 4.67
N CYS A 203 -9.82 -16.27 4.27
CA CYS A 203 -8.73 -17.17 4.64
C CYS A 203 -7.98 -16.65 5.86
N LEU A 204 -7.97 -17.46 6.94
CA LEU A 204 -7.31 -17.11 8.19
C LEU A 204 -5.88 -17.68 8.28
N SER A 205 -5.50 -18.56 7.35
CA SER A 205 -4.18 -19.18 7.33
C SER A 205 -3.60 -19.25 5.91
N ARG A 206 -2.26 -19.30 5.84
CA ARG A 206 -1.52 -19.52 4.59
C ARG A 206 -1.96 -20.80 3.89
N LYS A 207 -2.20 -21.87 4.65
CA LYS A 207 -2.64 -23.19 4.12
C LYS A 207 -3.95 -23.09 3.33
N GLU A 208 -4.86 -22.22 3.75
CA GLU A 208 -6.13 -21.96 3.05
C GLU A 208 -5.98 -20.98 1.88
N ALA A 209 -5.21 -19.91 2.08
CA ALA A 209 -5.06 -18.83 1.11
C ALA A 209 -4.24 -19.27 -0.12
N GLU A 210 -3.17 -20.02 0.09
CA GLU A 210 -2.21 -20.42 -0.94
C GLU A 210 -2.84 -21.13 -2.16
N PRO A 211 -3.64 -22.20 -2.00
CA PRO A 211 -4.25 -22.87 -3.16
C PRO A 211 -5.22 -21.96 -3.91
N LYS A 212 -5.98 -21.10 -3.21
CA LYS A 212 -6.90 -20.13 -3.84
C LYS A 212 -6.12 -19.06 -4.61
N LEU A 213 -5.03 -18.55 -4.03
CA LEU A 213 -4.17 -17.56 -4.67
C LEU A 213 -3.47 -18.14 -5.92
N LYS A 214 -2.99 -19.40 -5.85
CA LYS A 214 -2.42 -20.11 -7.01
C LYS A 214 -3.44 -20.26 -8.14
N LYS A 215 -4.69 -20.57 -7.82
CA LYS A 215 -5.79 -20.64 -8.79
C LYS A 215 -6.07 -19.28 -9.43
N LEU A 216 -6.13 -18.22 -8.63
CA LEU A 216 -6.30 -16.84 -9.12
C LEU A 216 -5.15 -16.42 -10.04
N CYS A 217 -3.91 -16.69 -9.65
CA CYS A 217 -2.74 -16.35 -10.47
C CYS A 217 -2.70 -17.14 -11.78
N SER A 218 -3.07 -18.43 -11.75
CA SER A 218 -3.24 -19.22 -12.97
C SER A 218 -4.28 -18.62 -13.91
N TRP A 219 -5.39 -18.10 -13.36
CA TRP A 219 -6.41 -17.41 -14.15
C TRP A 219 -5.89 -16.09 -14.75
N LEU A 220 -5.13 -15.30 -13.99
CA LEU A 220 -4.47 -14.08 -14.47
C LEU A 220 -3.47 -14.35 -15.61
N ILE A 221 -2.67 -15.42 -15.49
CA ILE A 221 -1.66 -15.77 -16.51
C ILE A 221 -2.33 -16.22 -17.81
N ARG A 222 -3.36 -17.08 -17.72
CA ARG A 222 -4.03 -17.67 -18.90
C ARG A 222 -4.96 -16.71 -19.64
N SER A 223 -5.38 -15.62 -18.99
CA SER A 223 -6.36 -14.67 -19.54
C SER A 223 -5.77 -13.67 -20.55
N ARG A 224 -4.46 -13.75 -20.87
CA ARG A 224 -3.77 -12.99 -21.93
C ARG A 224 -3.99 -11.47 -21.84
N TYR A 225 -4.04 -10.94 -20.63
CA TYR A 225 -4.30 -9.53 -20.35
C TYR A 225 -3.11 -8.57 -20.61
N GLY A 226 -2.06 -9.04 -21.27
CA GLY A 226 -0.85 -8.29 -21.58
C GLY A 226 0.27 -8.48 -20.54
N LYS A 227 1.53 -8.28 -20.97
CA LYS A 227 2.74 -8.60 -20.19
C LYS A 227 2.76 -7.99 -18.78
N LYS A 228 2.18 -6.81 -18.58
CA LYS A 228 2.12 -6.12 -17.28
C LYS A 228 1.35 -6.90 -16.21
N TYR A 229 0.21 -7.50 -16.56
CA TYR A 229 -0.66 -8.19 -15.60
C TYR A 229 -0.24 -9.64 -15.39
N THR A 230 0.36 -10.27 -16.40
CA THR A 230 1.07 -11.55 -16.23
C THR A 230 2.23 -11.40 -15.24
N ARG A 231 2.98 -10.30 -15.30
CA ARG A 231 4.04 -9.98 -14.33
C ARG A 231 3.49 -9.72 -12.93
N PHE A 232 2.36 -9.02 -12.79
CA PHE A 232 1.68 -8.84 -11.51
C PHE A 232 1.26 -10.18 -10.88
N GLY A 233 0.63 -11.08 -11.66
CA GLY A 233 0.29 -12.43 -11.21
C GLY A 233 1.50 -13.29 -10.84
N SER A 234 2.62 -13.15 -11.57
CA SER A 234 3.87 -13.83 -11.24
C SER A 234 4.49 -13.28 -9.95
N ASN A 235 4.52 -11.97 -9.77
CA ASN A 235 5.06 -11.33 -8.57
C ASN A 235 4.21 -11.70 -7.34
N LEU A 236 2.88 -11.66 -7.45
CA LEU A 236 1.96 -12.16 -6.41
C LEU A 236 2.33 -13.60 -5.97
N LEU A 237 2.62 -14.51 -6.91
CA LEU A 237 3.02 -15.89 -6.60
C LEU A 237 4.39 -16.01 -5.93
N THR A 238 5.31 -15.09 -6.22
CA THR A 238 6.70 -15.16 -5.74
C THR A 238 6.89 -14.43 -4.43
N ASP A 239 6.01 -13.46 -4.13
CA ASP A 239 6.17 -12.50 -3.05
C ASP A 239 5.09 -12.58 -1.95
N LEU A 240 3.96 -13.26 -2.19
CA LEU A 240 2.92 -13.53 -1.16
C LEU A 240 2.91 -14.99 -0.68
N LEU A 241 3.63 -15.88 -1.36
CA LEU A 241 3.81 -17.28 -0.98
C LEU A 241 5.24 -17.50 -0.56
#